data_AF-A0A946ULC7-F1
#
_entry.id   AF-A0A946ULC7-F1
#
_cell.length_a   1.000
_cell.length_b   1.000
_cell.length_c   1.000
_cell.angle_alpha   90.00
_cell.angle_beta   90.00
_cell.angle_gamma   90.00
#
_symmetry.space_group_name_H-M   'P 1'
#
loop_
_entity.id
_entity.type
_entity.pdbx_description
1 polymer ?
#
loop_
_entity_poly.entity_id
_entity_poly.type
_entity_poly.pdbx_seq_one_letter_code
_entity_poly.pdbx_strand_id
1 'polypeptide(L)'
;GDRLRSVLQVLHHDLSLRFGIVQPRIIVCGLNPHAGEGGHLGTEDDEIIRPVIEECVDNGMAVRGPLPADTAFTPHAGAADAVLAMYHDQGLPVLKYAGFGSAVNVTLGLPIVRTSVDHGTALDIAGNGRAEFGSMRAAIELAGQLAG
;
A
#
# COMPACT_ATOMS: atom_id res chain seq x y z
N GLY A 1 -13.37 -7.86 -9.53
CA GLY A 1 -13.14 -6.60 -10.28
C GLY A 1 -13.41 -5.39 -9.41
N ASP A 2 -14.67 -5.14 -9.05
CA ASP A 2 -15.14 -3.87 -8.47
C ASP A 2 -14.41 -3.41 -7.21
N ARG A 3 -14.09 -4.35 -6.30
CA ARG A 3 -13.33 -4.03 -5.09
C ARG A 3 -11.92 -3.52 -5.42
N LEU A 4 -11.21 -4.18 -6.33
CA LEU A 4 -9.87 -3.78 -6.73
C LEU A 4 -9.88 -2.41 -7.41
N ARG A 5 -10.85 -2.17 -8.31
CA ARG A 5 -11.05 -0.89 -8.97
C ARG A 5 -11.25 0.23 -7.96
N SER A 6 -12.16 0.02 -7.00
CA SER A 6 -12.47 1.00 -5.96
C SER A 6 -11.23 1.30 -5.10
N VAL A 7 -10.47 0.27 -4.72
CA VAL A 7 -9.22 0.44 -3.95
C VAL A 7 -8.17 1.22 -4.73
N LEU A 8 -7.96 0.90 -6.02
CA LEU A 8 -7.01 1.62 -6.87
C LEU A 8 -7.40 3.08 -7.08
N GLN A 9 -8.68 3.36 -7.29
CA GLN A 9 -9.19 4.72 -7.45
C GLN A 9 -8.98 5.53 -6.17
N VAL A 10 -9.31 4.98 -4.99
CA VAL A 10 -9.07 5.62 -3.69
C VAL A 10 -7.58 5.85 -3.47
N LEU A 11 -6.74 4.84 -3.71
CA LEU A 11 -5.29 4.94 -3.54
C LEU A 11 -4.71 6.04 -4.45
N HIS A 12 -5.04 6.02 -5.74
CA HIS A 12 -4.57 7.00 -6.69
C HIS A 12 -5.06 8.42 -6.35
N HIS A 13 -6.35 8.56 -6.01
CA HIS A 13 -6.92 9.84 -5.63
C HIS A 13 -6.21 10.44 -4.41
N ASP A 14 -6.04 9.67 -3.34
CA ASP A 14 -5.42 10.18 -2.12
C ASP A 14 -3.91 10.39 -2.27
N LEU A 15 -3.19 9.57 -3.04
CA LEU A 15 -1.79 9.86 -3.39
C LEU A 15 -1.65 11.20 -4.12
N SER A 16 -2.60 11.52 -5.00
CA SER A 16 -2.61 12.81 -5.68
C SER A 16 -3.01 13.96 -4.75
N LEU A 17 -4.14 13.83 -4.08
CA LEU A 17 -4.75 14.90 -3.29
C LEU A 17 -4.02 15.14 -1.97
N ARG A 18 -3.69 14.08 -1.22
CA ARG A 18 -3.13 14.16 0.14
C ARG A 18 -1.61 14.18 0.14
N PHE A 19 -0.98 13.43 -0.77
CA PHE A 19 0.48 13.33 -0.84
C PHE A 19 1.07 14.24 -1.93
N GLY A 20 0.26 14.98 -2.69
CA GLY A 20 0.71 15.94 -3.68
C GLY A 20 1.40 15.32 -4.90
N ILE A 21 1.19 14.02 -5.15
CA ILE A 21 1.85 13.30 -6.24
C ILE A 21 1.04 13.49 -7.52
N VAL A 22 1.52 14.34 -8.42
CA VAL A 22 0.80 14.73 -9.64
C VAL A 22 0.42 13.52 -10.51
N GLN A 23 1.31 12.54 -10.63
CA GLN A 23 1.07 11.31 -11.39
C GLN A 23 1.53 10.09 -10.59
N PRO A 24 0.69 9.57 -9.66
CA PRO A 24 1.06 8.47 -8.78
C PRO A 24 1.40 7.20 -9.54
N ARG A 25 2.61 6.68 -9.34
CA ARG A 25 3.08 5.43 -9.92
C ARG A 25 2.79 4.29 -8.95
N ILE A 26 1.85 3.42 -9.31
CA ILE A 26 1.38 2.34 -8.45
C ILE A 26 1.80 0.99 -9.04
N ILE A 27 2.47 0.17 -8.24
CA ILE A 27 2.66 -1.26 -8.55
C ILE A 27 1.52 -2.05 -7.93
N VAL A 28 0.94 -2.98 -8.67
CA VAL A 28 -0.06 -3.92 -8.16
C VAL A 28 0.55 -5.31 -8.13
N CYS A 29 0.54 -5.95 -6.96
CA CYS A 29 0.93 -7.35 -6.83
C CYS A 29 -0.12 -8.27 -7.45
N GLY A 30 0.32 -9.43 -7.94
CA GLY A 30 -0.58 -10.55 -8.18
C GLY A 30 -1.11 -11.14 -6.88
N LEU A 31 -2.23 -11.85 -6.95
CA LEU A 31 -2.78 -12.61 -5.83
C LEU A 31 -1.96 -13.88 -5.62
N ASN A 32 -1.68 -14.60 -6.70
CA ASN A 32 -0.98 -15.87 -6.64
C ASN A 32 0.54 -15.69 -6.70
N PRO A 33 1.31 -16.69 -6.22
CA PRO A 33 2.76 -16.74 -6.47
C PRO A 33 3.04 -16.60 -7.97
N HIS A 34 4.11 -15.88 -8.31
CA HIS A 34 4.46 -15.59 -9.70
C HIS A 34 3.33 -14.91 -10.52
N ALA A 35 2.39 -14.23 -9.84
CA ALA A 35 1.22 -13.63 -10.48
C ALA A 35 0.44 -14.64 -11.37
N GLY A 36 0.29 -15.87 -10.87
CA GLY A 36 -0.48 -16.92 -11.52
C GLY A 36 0.29 -17.71 -12.57
N GLU A 37 1.53 -17.32 -12.93
CA GLU A 37 2.36 -17.99 -13.94
C GLU A 37 1.57 -18.29 -15.23
N GLY A 38 0.90 -17.27 -15.79
CA GLY A 38 0.05 -17.43 -16.98
C GLY A 38 -1.14 -18.38 -16.80
N GLY A 39 -1.70 -18.45 -15.59
CA GLY A 39 -2.82 -19.31 -15.23
C GLY A 39 -2.43 -20.66 -14.63
N HIS A 40 -1.15 -21.04 -14.65
CA HIS A 40 -0.69 -22.32 -14.10
C HIS A 40 -0.75 -22.41 -12.56
N LEU A 41 -0.70 -21.27 -11.87
CA LEU A 41 -0.75 -21.15 -10.42
C LEU A 41 -1.98 -20.36 -9.94
N GLY A 42 -3.10 -20.47 -10.65
CA GLY A 42 -4.34 -19.72 -10.37
C GLY A 42 -4.64 -18.72 -11.48
N THR A 43 -5.93 -18.39 -11.66
CA THR A 43 -6.41 -17.60 -12.80
C THR A 43 -6.82 -16.18 -12.43
N GLU A 44 -6.91 -15.85 -11.14
CA GLU A 44 -7.40 -14.56 -10.65
C GLU A 44 -6.57 -13.37 -11.16
N ASP A 45 -5.27 -13.58 -11.34
CA ASP A 45 -4.34 -12.58 -11.85
C ASP A 45 -4.69 -12.15 -13.28
N ASP A 46 -5.02 -13.10 -14.15
CA ASP A 46 -5.33 -12.85 -15.55
C ASP A 46 -6.82 -12.53 -15.78
N GLU A 47 -7.73 -13.18 -15.04
CA GLU A 47 -9.18 -13.03 -15.23
C GLU A 47 -9.75 -11.82 -14.49
N ILE A 48 -9.11 -11.36 -13.40
CA ILE A 48 -9.65 -10.30 -12.53
C ILE A 48 -8.70 -9.12 -12.39
N ILE A 49 -7.43 -9.36 -12.08
CA ILE A 49 -6.51 -8.28 -11.71
C ILE A 49 -6.01 -7.53 -12.96
N ARG A 50 -5.51 -8.25 -13.96
CA ARG A 50 -5.00 -7.68 -15.21
C ARG A 50 -6.03 -6.81 -15.94
N PRO A 51 -7.30 -7.22 -16.14
CA PRO A 51 -8.28 -6.36 -16.81
C PRO A 51 -8.57 -5.05 -16.06
N VAL A 52 -8.53 -5.08 -14.72
CA VAL A 52 -8.72 -3.85 -13.92
C VAL A 52 -7.52 -2.92 -14.07
N ILE A 53 -6.30 -3.46 -14.09
CA ILE A 53 -5.08 -2.65 -14.31
C ILE A 53 -5.09 -2.03 -15.70
N GLU A 54 -5.41 -2.80 -16.74
CA GLU A 54 -5.52 -2.32 -18.12
C GLU A 54 -6.54 -1.16 -18.22
N GLU A 55 -7.72 -1.31 -17.62
CA GLU A 55 -8.70 -0.23 -17.60
C GLU A 55 -8.22 1.01 -16.84
N CYS A 56 -7.48 0.84 -15.72
CA CYS A 56 -6.88 1.97 -15.02
C CYS A 56 -5.83 2.69 -15.89
N VAL A 57 -5.03 1.94 -16.64
CA VAL A 57 -4.04 2.49 -17.59
C VAL A 57 -4.73 3.23 -18.74
N ASP A 58 -5.78 2.66 -19.31
CA ASP A 58 -6.59 3.29 -20.36
C ASP A 58 -7.23 4.60 -19.90
N ASN A 59 -7.54 4.70 -18.59
CA ASN A 59 -8.02 5.93 -17.94
C ASN A 59 -6.88 6.89 -17.51
N GLY A 60 -5.65 6.63 -17.92
CA GLY A 60 -4.50 7.52 -17.71
C GLY A 60 -3.77 7.38 -16.37
N MET A 61 -4.11 6.38 -15.55
CA MET A 61 -3.39 6.12 -14.30
C MET A 61 -2.04 5.43 -14.58
N ALA A 62 -0.99 5.83 -13.88
CA ALA A 62 0.34 5.20 -13.98
C ALA A 62 0.43 3.93 -13.12
N VAL A 63 -0.32 2.89 -13.50
CA VAL A 63 -0.39 1.60 -12.79
C VAL A 63 0.35 0.52 -13.57
N ARG A 64 1.10 -0.36 -12.88
CA ARG A 64 1.75 -1.54 -13.49
C ARG A 64 1.50 -2.80 -12.68
N GLY A 65 1.36 -3.95 -13.36
CA GLY A 65 1.13 -5.26 -12.76
C GLY A 65 0.18 -6.14 -13.61
N PRO A 66 -0.34 -7.24 -13.05
CA PRO A 66 0.05 -7.81 -11.76
C PRO A 66 1.51 -8.27 -11.81
N LEU A 67 2.28 -7.92 -10.78
CA LEU A 67 3.66 -8.38 -10.61
C LEU A 67 3.73 -9.45 -9.51
N PRO A 68 4.62 -10.46 -9.64
CA PRO A 68 4.94 -11.34 -8.51
C PRO A 68 5.35 -10.50 -7.29
N ALA A 69 4.80 -10.79 -6.11
CA ALA A 69 5.03 -9.97 -4.93
C ALA A 69 6.52 -9.94 -4.52
N ASP A 70 7.21 -11.06 -4.63
CA ASP A 70 8.66 -11.21 -4.42
C ASP A 70 9.49 -10.36 -5.40
N THR A 71 8.96 -10.03 -6.57
CA THR A 71 9.58 -9.09 -7.51
C THR A 71 9.20 -7.64 -7.17
N ALA A 72 7.92 -7.38 -6.91
CA ALA A 72 7.33 -6.04 -6.69
C ALA A 72 8.00 -5.25 -5.55
N PHE A 73 8.53 -5.96 -4.54
CA PHE A 73 9.21 -5.37 -3.39
C PHE A 73 10.73 -5.25 -3.53
N THR A 74 11.28 -5.44 -4.73
CA THR A 74 12.73 -5.33 -4.99
C THR A 74 13.06 -4.10 -5.84
N PRO A 75 14.32 -3.62 -5.82
CA PRO A 75 14.75 -2.53 -6.70
C PRO A 75 14.53 -2.83 -8.20
N HIS A 76 14.48 -4.11 -8.61
CA HIS A 76 14.24 -4.51 -9.99
C HIS A 76 12.83 -4.16 -10.48
N ALA A 77 11.86 -4.03 -9.58
CA ALA A 77 10.50 -3.62 -9.94
C ALA A 77 10.43 -2.18 -10.46
N GLY A 78 11.50 -1.39 -10.29
CA GLY A 78 11.58 0.02 -10.67
C GLY A 78 10.93 0.96 -9.65
N ALA A 79 11.05 2.27 -9.88
CA ALA A 79 10.51 3.28 -8.98
C ALA A 79 8.96 3.24 -8.94
N ALA A 80 8.41 3.37 -7.74
CA ALA A 80 6.97 3.48 -7.48
C ALA A 80 6.74 4.38 -6.27
N ASP A 81 5.58 5.01 -6.25
CA ASP A 81 5.12 5.85 -5.14
C ASP A 81 4.29 5.03 -4.15
N ALA A 82 3.64 3.95 -4.61
CA ALA A 82 2.98 2.97 -3.77
C ALA A 82 3.03 1.56 -4.38
N VAL A 83 2.96 0.55 -3.50
CA VAL A 83 2.75 -0.85 -3.86
C VAL A 83 1.42 -1.31 -3.25
N LEU A 84 0.51 -1.80 -4.10
CA LEU A 84 -0.76 -2.39 -3.71
C LEU A 84 -0.60 -3.92 -3.62
N ALA A 85 -0.42 -4.40 -2.39
CA ALA A 85 -0.50 -5.82 -2.06
C ALA A 85 -1.97 -6.30 -2.03
N MET A 86 -2.21 -7.55 -2.39
CA MET A 86 -3.54 -8.16 -2.43
C MET A 86 -4.07 -8.53 -1.04
N TYR A 87 -3.18 -8.80 -0.09
CA TYR A 87 -3.53 -9.14 1.29
C TYR A 87 -2.43 -8.74 2.28
N HIS A 88 -2.78 -8.75 3.58
CA HIS A 88 -1.99 -8.21 4.69
C HIS A 88 -0.54 -8.73 4.73
N ASP A 89 -0.38 -10.05 4.80
CA ASP A 89 0.94 -10.68 4.94
C ASP A 89 1.76 -10.69 3.64
N GLN A 90 1.19 -10.27 2.51
CA GLN A 90 1.94 -10.12 1.28
C GLN A 90 2.82 -8.88 1.27
N GLY A 91 2.39 -7.79 1.92
CA GLY A 91 3.11 -6.51 1.90
C GLY A 91 3.73 -6.10 3.24
N LEU A 92 3.04 -6.34 4.36
CA LEU A 92 3.48 -5.82 5.64
C LEU A 92 4.79 -6.41 6.19
N PRO A 93 5.16 -7.69 5.94
CA PRO A 93 6.46 -8.19 6.37
C PRO A 93 7.63 -7.38 5.79
N VAL A 94 7.58 -7.02 4.51
CA VAL A 94 8.61 -6.20 3.86
C VAL A 94 8.64 -4.79 4.43
N LEU A 95 7.47 -4.16 4.58
CA LEU A 95 7.35 -2.81 5.14
C LEU A 95 7.90 -2.75 6.57
N LYS A 96 7.54 -3.72 7.42
CA LYS A 96 8.02 -3.81 8.79
C LYS A 96 9.52 -4.09 8.86
N TYR A 97 10.04 -4.92 7.96
CA TYR A 97 11.48 -5.15 7.87
C TYR A 97 12.25 -3.88 7.50
N ALA A 98 11.73 -3.10 6.54
CA ALA A 98 12.39 -1.88 6.06
C ALA A 98 12.22 -0.66 6.99
N GLY A 99 11.10 -0.58 7.73
CA GLY A 99 10.67 0.64 8.44
C GLY A 99 10.27 0.45 9.90
N PHE A 100 10.77 -0.59 10.57
CA PHE A 100 10.42 -0.88 11.96
C PHE A 100 10.63 0.35 12.86
N GLY A 101 9.57 0.78 13.56
CA GLY A 101 9.60 1.91 14.50
C GLY A 101 9.21 3.28 13.92
N SER A 102 9.18 3.45 12.60
CA SER A 102 8.77 4.71 11.93
C SER A 102 7.60 4.56 10.95
N ALA A 103 7.11 3.34 10.75
CA ALA A 103 5.92 3.09 9.94
C ALA A 103 4.67 3.77 10.53
N VAL A 104 3.84 4.30 9.64
CA VAL A 104 2.56 4.95 9.96
C VAL A 104 1.46 4.26 9.17
N ASN A 105 0.38 3.90 9.85
CA ASN A 105 -0.84 3.42 9.20
C ASN A 105 -1.69 4.63 8.81
N VAL A 106 -2.00 4.77 7.52
CA VAL A 106 -2.85 5.84 6.98
C VAL A 106 -4.14 5.21 6.42
N THR A 107 -5.29 5.77 6.78
CA THR A 107 -6.57 5.33 6.20
C THR A 107 -6.99 6.25 5.08
N LEU A 108 -6.96 5.73 3.86
CA LEU A 108 -7.34 6.42 2.64
C LEU A 108 -8.85 6.34 2.39
N GLY A 109 -9.39 7.29 1.62
CA GLY A 109 -10.78 7.34 1.17
C GLY A 109 -11.77 7.90 2.20
N LEU A 110 -11.29 8.36 3.35
CA LEU A 110 -12.11 9.06 4.32
C LEU A 110 -12.25 10.55 3.97
N PRO A 111 -13.36 11.21 4.34
CA PRO A 111 -13.50 12.66 4.20
C PRO A 111 -12.57 13.45 5.12
N ILE A 112 -11.85 12.78 6.02
CA ILE A 112 -10.92 13.36 6.98
C ILE A 112 -9.55 12.67 6.89
N VAL A 113 -8.49 13.37 7.29
CA VAL A 113 -7.17 12.76 7.47
C VAL A 113 -7.19 11.88 8.71
N ARG A 114 -6.77 10.62 8.58
CA ARG A 114 -6.61 9.70 9.70
C ARG A 114 -5.31 8.90 9.57
N THR A 115 -4.41 9.12 10.53
CA THR A 115 -3.19 8.33 10.73
C THR A 115 -3.27 7.55 12.03
N SER A 116 -2.43 6.52 12.18
CA SER A 116 -2.35 5.66 13.36
C SER A 116 -0.94 5.07 13.49
N VAL A 117 -0.60 4.68 14.71
CA VAL A 117 0.60 3.89 14.99
C VAL A 117 0.53 2.49 14.34
N ASP A 118 1.70 1.88 14.12
CA ASP A 118 1.85 0.51 13.57
C ASP A 118 2.16 -0.56 14.65
N HIS A 119 2.08 -0.19 15.93
CA HIS A 119 2.26 -1.11 17.05
C HIS A 119 0.94 -1.41 17.79
N GLY A 120 0.95 -2.51 18.55
CA GLY A 120 -0.15 -2.89 19.43
C GLY A 120 -0.18 -2.11 20.75
N THR A 121 -0.98 -2.60 21.70
CA THR A 121 -1.21 -1.92 22.99
C THR A 121 -0.05 -1.99 23.98
N ALA A 122 0.86 -2.97 23.83
CA ALA A 122 2.03 -3.17 24.69
C ALA A 122 1.70 -3.11 26.21
N LEU A 123 0.72 -3.92 26.63
CA LEU A 123 0.18 -3.89 27.99
C LEU A 123 1.22 -4.18 29.09
N ASP A 124 2.23 -4.98 28.77
CA ASP A 124 3.35 -5.35 29.64
C ASP A 124 4.26 -4.17 30.02
N ILE A 125 4.29 -3.12 29.20
CA ILE A 125 5.07 -1.89 29.45
C ILE A 125 4.21 -0.69 29.85
N ALA A 126 2.88 -0.87 29.97
CA ALA A 126 1.97 0.19 30.36
C ALA A 126 2.32 0.73 31.77
N GLY A 127 2.46 2.05 31.89
CA GLY A 127 2.82 2.71 33.15
C GLY A 127 4.29 2.60 33.56
N ASN A 128 5.12 1.87 32.81
CA ASN A 128 6.52 1.60 33.16
C ASN A 128 7.52 2.60 32.54
N GLY A 129 7.05 3.56 31.74
CA GLY A 129 7.90 4.57 31.08
C GLY A 129 8.81 4.03 29.96
N ARG A 130 8.57 2.80 29.49
CA ARG A 130 9.39 2.10 28.49
C ARG A 130 8.84 2.17 27.06
N ALA A 131 7.71 2.85 26.85
CA ALA A 131 7.11 2.97 25.53
C ALA A 131 7.95 3.84 24.60
N GLU A 132 8.13 3.39 23.36
CA GLU A 132 8.77 4.18 22.32
C GLU A 132 7.74 5.06 21.60
N PHE A 133 8.06 6.35 21.45
CA PHE A 133 7.14 7.33 20.87
C PHE A 133 7.31 7.55 19.36
N GLY A 134 8.24 6.81 18.72
CA GLY A 134 8.63 7.03 17.32
C GLY A 134 7.46 6.96 16.34
N SER A 135 6.70 5.87 16.37
CA SER A 135 5.53 5.67 15.48
C SER A 135 4.42 6.70 15.74
N MET A 136 4.17 7.06 17.01
CA MET A 136 3.16 8.09 17.33
C MET A 136 3.57 9.47 16.82
N ARG A 137 4.84 9.86 17.01
CA ARG A 137 5.35 11.13 16.50
C ARG A 137 5.26 11.18 14.98
N ALA A 138 5.71 10.12 14.29
CA ALA A 138 5.63 10.02 12.84
C ALA A 138 4.17 10.11 12.34
N ALA A 139 3.23 9.48 13.05
CA ALA A 139 1.82 9.54 12.70
C ALA A 139 1.22 10.95 12.82
N ILE A 140 1.59 11.70 13.85
CA ILE A 140 1.14 13.09 14.05
C ILE A 140 1.77 14.02 12.99
N GLU A 141 3.07 13.90 12.75
CA GLU A 141 3.78 14.70 11.75
C GLU A 141 3.21 14.47 10.35
N LEU A 142 2.97 13.21 9.98
CA LEU A 142 2.36 12.89 8.69
C LEU A 142 0.92 13.44 8.60
N ALA A 143 0.12 13.34 9.67
CA ALA A 143 -1.23 13.92 9.65
C ALA A 143 -1.21 15.43 9.38
N GLY A 144 -0.24 16.16 9.94
CA GLY A 144 -0.04 17.58 9.66
C GLY A 144 0.33 17.86 8.20
N GLN A 145 1.18 17.02 7.60
CA GLN A 145 1.56 17.13 6.18
C GLN A 145 0.37 16.87 5.24
N LEU A 146 -0.48 15.88 5.54
CA LEU A 146 -1.62 15.50 4.70
C LEU A 146 -2.84 16.43 4.84
N ALA A 147 -2.85 17.31 5.85
CA ALA A 147 -3.94 18.22 6.15
C ALA A 147 -3.75 19.62 5.56
N GLY A 148 -2.53 19.99 5.17
CA GLY A 148 -2.20 21.24 4.50
C GLY A 148 -2.42 21.18 3.00
#